data_AF-A9EZ70-F1
#
_entry.id   AF-A9EZ70-F1
#
_cell.length_a   1.000
_cell.length_b   1.000
_cell.length_c   1.000
_cell.angle_alpha   90.00
_cell.angle_beta   90.00
_cell.angle_gamma   90.00
#
_symmetry.space_group_name_H-M   'P 1'
#
loop_
_entity.id
_entity.type
_entity.pdbx_description
1 polymer ?
#
loop_
_entity_poly.entity_id
_entity_poly.type
_entity_poly.pdbx_seq_one_letter_code
_entity_poly.pdbx_strand_id
1 'polypeptide(L)'
;MRSTSLISPVLPVSLALLTTLAAPQAHARRNGLAVEGCNGCHTGGTVPDITIDYSPKNPAAGETVTLQVQIRSANINAGGIYLLTETGRLSPINGQGTKLIDEHQLVHDAPKRASGGVVRFDAQWIAPGAPGGVVVQVWALAANGDNGPRGDGASSADTAFAYGCTGTTYYLDRDGDGYGDSSVPRVDCTRPADHADRGGDCDDYSVNIHPDQDEACNEIDDDCDGEIDEELEVTTQYEDADGDGYGSFFGATVTAKCPPEGYAPSSNDCNDRAPDVHPDATETCNLADDDCDGRIDEGVREVCGVGMCAREATACTPGSCTPGEPSAEVCNALDDDCDGEVDEDPGLCAPGEGCPSGTCSSGTGAGTAVSAGSAGSAGSAGGAVASAGSAGGGAPDEGGADSGGCAIDAGDLRGGSPWRLLALASPLALLALRRLRKSGTLR
;
A
#
# COMPACT_ATOMS: atom_id res chain seq x y z
N MET A 1 -51.89 -17.40 -76.13
CA MET A 1 -52.23 -15.97 -75.96
C MET A 1 -52.71 -15.82 -74.52
N ARG A 2 -52.12 -15.06 -73.60
CA ARG A 2 -51.44 -13.77 -73.64
C ARG A 2 -50.22 -13.75 -72.70
N SER A 3 -49.25 -12.92 -73.06
CA SER A 3 -48.09 -12.55 -72.25
C SER A 3 -48.47 -11.60 -71.11
N THR A 4 -47.76 -11.73 -69.98
CA THR A 4 -47.51 -10.64 -69.03
C THR A 4 -46.03 -10.69 -68.66
N SER A 5 -45.34 -9.61 -68.97
CA SER A 5 -43.90 -9.41 -68.80
C SER A 5 -43.62 -8.82 -67.42
N LEU A 6 -42.63 -9.38 -66.71
CA LEU A 6 -42.12 -8.92 -65.42
C LEU A 6 -40.86 -8.08 -65.64
N ILE A 7 -40.83 -6.90 -65.02
CA ILE A 7 -39.71 -5.96 -65.00
C ILE A 7 -38.77 -6.35 -63.85
N SER A 8 -37.48 -6.54 -64.14
CA SER A 8 -36.40 -6.61 -63.14
C SER A 8 -35.61 -5.30 -63.11
N PRO A 9 -35.24 -4.79 -61.93
CA PRO A 9 -34.38 -3.61 -61.81
C PRO A 9 -32.89 -3.97 -61.87
N VAL A 10 -32.11 -3.08 -62.49
CA VAL A 10 -30.65 -3.13 -62.62
C VAL A 10 -30.03 -2.50 -61.36
N LEU A 11 -29.18 -3.24 -60.65
CA LEU A 11 -28.31 -2.71 -59.59
C LEU A 11 -26.95 -2.25 -60.18
N PRO A 12 -26.41 -1.09 -59.78
CA PRO A 12 -25.08 -0.66 -60.18
C PRO A 12 -23.99 -1.32 -59.33
N VAL A 13 -22.98 -1.88 -60.01
CA VAL A 13 -21.75 -2.41 -59.41
C VAL A 13 -20.88 -1.24 -58.94
N SER A 14 -20.76 -1.08 -57.63
CA SER A 14 -19.81 -0.13 -57.03
C SER A 14 -18.45 -0.78 -56.89
N LEU A 15 -17.46 -0.15 -57.53
CA LEU A 15 -16.04 -0.49 -57.51
C LEU A 15 -15.46 -0.15 -56.12
N ALA A 16 -15.27 -1.15 -55.27
CA ALA A 16 -14.60 -0.99 -53.99
C ALA A 16 -13.10 -0.72 -54.22
N LEU A 17 -12.70 0.54 -54.06
CA LEU A 17 -11.32 0.98 -54.02
C LEU A 17 -10.69 0.41 -52.73
N LEU A 18 -10.00 -0.72 -52.86
CA LEU A 18 -9.25 -1.35 -51.77
C LEU A 18 -8.03 -0.47 -51.45
N THR A 19 -8.23 0.57 -50.64
CA THR A 19 -7.13 1.30 -50.02
C THR A 19 -6.43 0.34 -49.07
N THR A 20 -5.33 -0.26 -49.52
CA THR A 20 -4.37 -0.90 -48.65
C THR A 20 -3.85 0.16 -47.69
N LEU A 21 -4.40 0.22 -46.47
CA LEU A 21 -3.69 0.79 -45.35
C LEU A 21 -2.45 -0.07 -45.18
N ALA A 22 -1.34 0.36 -45.77
CA ALA A 22 -0.04 -0.09 -45.33
C ALA A 22 0.07 0.33 -43.87
N ALA A 23 0.04 -0.66 -42.97
CA ALA A 23 0.40 -0.45 -41.59
C ALA A 23 1.75 0.29 -41.56
N PRO A 24 1.92 1.31 -40.70
CA PRO A 24 3.20 1.97 -40.57
C PRO A 24 4.24 0.90 -40.25
N GLN A 25 5.24 0.79 -41.11
CA GLN A 25 6.36 -0.11 -40.89
C GLN A 25 7.00 0.27 -39.55
N ALA A 26 6.85 -0.58 -38.55
CA ALA A 26 7.62 -0.52 -37.32
C ALA A 26 9.06 -0.92 -37.66
N HIS A 27 9.81 0.05 -38.20
CA HIS A 27 11.26 -0.02 -38.17
C HIS A 27 11.70 0.12 -36.71
N ALA A 28 12.60 -0.73 -36.23
CA ALA A 28 13.61 -0.27 -35.28
C ALA A 28 14.21 1.02 -35.87
N ARG A 29 13.86 2.20 -35.32
CA ARG A 29 14.30 3.47 -35.90
C ARG A 29 15.81 3.55 -35.79
N ARG A 30 16.47 3.80 -36.93
CA ARG A 30 17.92 3.77 -37.14
C ARG A 30 18.76 4.66 -36.20
N ASN A 31 18.15 5.51 -35.39
CA ASN A 31 18.82 6.58 -34.64
C ASN A 31 18.76 6.39 -33.11
N GLY A 32 18.34 5.23 -32.60
CA GLY A 32 18.10 5.00 -31.17
C GLY A 32 16.91 5.78 -30.60
N LEU A 33 16.32 5.28 -29.52
CA LEU A 33 15.27 5.92 -28.73
C LEU A 33 15.61 5.75 -27.25
N ALA A 34 15.39 6.79 -26.44
CA ALA A 34 15.36 6.66 -24.99
C ALA A 34 13.98 6.15 -24.58
N VAL A 35 13.92 4.90 -24.15
CA VAL A 35 12.71 4.30 -23.58
C VAL A 35 13.16 3.41 -22.44
N GLU A 36 12.58 3.62 -21.27
CA GLU A 36 12.67 2.68 -20.15
C GLU A 36 11.75 1.49 -20.46
N GLY A 37 12.36 0.33 -20.69
CA GLY A 37 11.65 -0.88 -21.12
C GLY A 37 11.61 -1.06 -22.64
N CYS A 38 12.10 -2.22 -23.10
CA CYS A 38 12.22 -2.55 -24.52
C CYS A 38 11.10 -3.48 -25.05
N ASN A 39 10.16 -3.91 -24.21
CA ASN A 39 9.21 -5.00 -24.50
C ASN A 39 7.93 -4.60 -25.27
N GLY A 40 7.75 -3.32 -25.65
CA GLY A 40 6.54 -2.85 -26.34
C GLY A 40 6.64 -2.77 -27.87
N CYS A 41 7.86 -2.64 -28.42
CA CYS A 41 8.07 -2.41 -29.86
C CYS A 41 8.65 -3.62 -30.59
N HIS A 42 9.27 -4.56 -29.88
CA HIS A 42 9.97 -5.72 -30.42
C HIS A 42 9.57 -6.98 -29.64
N THR A 43 9.35 -8.11 -30.33
CA THR A 43 8.80 -9.33 -29.71
C THR A 43 9.32 -10.61 -30.34
N GLY A 44 9.28 -11.71 -29.59
CA GLY A 44 9.46 -13.06 -30.11
C GLY A 44 10.91 -13.50 -30.36
N GLY A 45 11.90 -12.69 -30.00
CA GLY A 45 13.31 -13.11 -29.94
C GLY A 45 13.75 -13.57 -28.55
N THR A 46 14.93 -14.18 -28.48
CA THR A 46 15.53 -14.65 -27.23
C THR A 46 15.98 -13.48 -26.37
N VAL A 47 15.62 -13.48 -25.08
CA VAL A 47 16.09 -12.49 -24.10
C VAL A 47 17.63 -12.43 -24.13
N PRO A 48 18.23 -11.28 -24.47
CA PRO A 48 19.68 -11.15 -24.53
C PRO A 48 20.30 -11.11 -23.14
N ASP A 49 21.49 -11.69 -23.04
CA ASP A 49 22.43 -11.51 -21.92
C ASP A 49 23.20 -10.20 -22.12
N ILE A 50 23.15 -9.32 -21.12
CA ILE A 50 23.80 -8.00 -21.14
C ILE A 50 24.86 -8.00 -20.06
N THR A 51 26.09 -7.66 -20.43
CA THR A 51 27.18 -7.46 -19.47
C THR A 51 27.70 -6.04 -19.57
N ILE A 52 27.93 -5.41 -18.42
CA ILE A 52 28.48 -4.07 -18.30
C ILE A 52 29.82 -4.22 -17.57
N ASP A 53 30.91 -3.96 -18.28
CA ASP A 53 32.23 -3.85 -17.68
C ASP A 53 32.67 -2.38 -17.68
N TYR A 54 33.56 -2.02 -16.77
CA TYR A 54 34.04 -0.66 -16.64
C TYR A 54 35.50 -0.63 -16.17
N SER A 55 36.24 0.37 -16.63
CA SER A 55 37.65 0.55 -16.28
C SER A 55 38.02 2.05 -16.21
N PRO A 56 38.79 2.47 -15.20
CA PRO A 56 39.34 1.67 -14.10
C PRO A 56 38.27 1.21 -13.09
N LYS A 57 38.58 0.20 -12.27
CA LYS A 57 37.65 -0.35 -11.26
C LYS A 57 37.50 0.51 -10.00
N ASN A 58 38.50 1.34 -9.70
CA ASN A 58 38.48 2.29 -8.58
C ASN A 58 38.79 3.70 -9.09
N PRO A 59 37.88 4.30 -9.88
CA PRO A 59 38.11 5.61 -10.48
C PRO A 59 38.25 6.70 -9.41
N ALA A 60 39.15 7.64 -9.62
CA ALA A 60 39.23 8.86 -8.83
C ALA A 60 38.05 9.81 -9.17
N ALA A 61 37.75 10.73 -8.26
CA ALA A 61 36.81 11.81 -8.55
C ALA A 61 37.34 12.66 -9.74
N GLY A 62 36.46 12.99 -10.69
CA GLY A 62 36.82 13.66 -11.94
C GLY A 62 37.43 12.73 -13.02
N GLU A 63 37.69 11.46 -12.72
CA GLU A 63 38.30 10.53 -13.68
C GLU A 63 37.30 10.08 -14.74
N THR A 64 37.80 9.86 -15.97
CA THR A 64 37.01 9.26 -17.05
C THR A 64 37.09 7.74 -16.98
N VAL A 65 35.93 7.10 -16.87
CA VAL A 65 35.72 5.66 -16.89
C VAL A 65 35.28 5.25 -18.29
N THR A 66 35.84 4.17 -18.82
CA THR A 66 35.34 3.53 -20.03
C THR A 66 34.32 2.47 -19.64
N LEU A 67 33.08 2.62 -20.10
CA LEU A 67 32.01 1.63 -20.01
C LEU A 67 32.03 0.74 -21.26
N GLN A 68 31.98 -0.57 -21.07
CA GLN A 68 31.95 -1.58 -22.12
C GLN A 68 30.69 -2.42 -21.96
N VAL A 69 29.70 -2.19 -22.82
CA VAL A 69 28.43 -2.91 -22.84
C VAL A 69 28.50 -4.00 -23.90
N GLN A 70 28.29 -5.25 -23.53
CA GLN A 70 28.17 -6.37 -24.48
C GLN A 70 26.77 -6.96 -24.44
N ILE A 71 26.22 -7.21 -25.62
CA ILE A 71 24.92 -7.87 -25.82
C ILE A 71 25.19 -9.22 -26.49
N ARG A 72 24.70 -10.30 -25.87
CA ARG A 72 24.80 -11.66 -26.38
C ARG A 72 23.40 -12.25 -26.51
N SER A 73 23.09 -12.82 -27.67
CA SER A 73 21.83 -13.54 -27.86
C SER A 73 21.96 -14.56 -28.99
N ALA A 74 21.11 -15.57 -28.98
CA ALA A 74 21.02 -16.54 -30.07
C ALA A 74 20.60 -15.82 -31.37
N ASN A 75 21.37 -16.00 -32.43
CA ASN A 75 21.12 -15.41 -33.77
C ASN A 75 21.14 -13.87 -33.81
N ILE A 76 21.85 -13.21 -32.90
CA ILE A 76 22.04 -11.76 -32.95
C ILE A 76 22.82 -11.36 -34.21
N ASN A 77 22.24 -10.46 -35.00
CA ASN A 77 22.86 -9.90 -36.20
C ASN A 77 23.20 -8.41 -36.03
N ALA A 78 22.40 -7.70 -35.23
CA ALA A 78 22.66 -6.32 -34.85
C ALA A 78 22.14 -6.06 -33.44
N GLY A 79 22.56 -4.95 -32.83
CA GLY A 79 22.03 -4.53 -31.55
C GLY A 79 22.05 -3.03 -31.37
N GLY A 80 21.31 -2.58 -30.38
CA GLY A 80 21.22 -1.18 -29.97
C GLY A 80 21.18 -1.09 -28.45
N ILE A 81 21.60 0.06 -27.94
CA ILE A 81 21.60 0.36 -26.51
C ILE A 81 20.97 1.73 -26.22
N TYR A 82 20.49 1.84 -24.99
CA TYR A 82 20.22 3.07 -24.25
C TYR A 82 20.90 2.95 -22.87
N LEU A 83 21.67 3.97 -22.50
CA LEU A 83 22.43 4.09 -21.27
C LEU A 83 21.88 5.29 -20.48
N LEU A 84 21.64 5.09 -19.19
CA LEU A 84 21.20 6.13 -18.24
C LEU A 84 22.10 6.09 -17.00
N THR A 85 22.45 7.27 -16.50
CA THR A 85 23.16 7.43 -15.22
C THR A 85 22.56 8.58 -14.43
N GLU A 86 22.39 8.42 -13.12
CA GLU A 86 21.87 9.51 -12.26
C GLU A 86 22.94 10.56 -11.90
N THR A 87 24.21 10.18 -11.96
CA THR A 87 25.35 11.01 -11.56
C THR A 87 26.46 10.95 -12.61
N GLY A 88 27.32 11.98 -12.62
CA GLY A 88 28.41 12.09 -13.59
C GLY A 88 27.93 12.51 -14.98
N ARG A 89 28.79 12.36 -15.99
CA ARG A 89 28.46 12.74 -17.36
C ARG A 89 28.87 11.67 -18.36
N LEU A 90 27.93 11.24 -19.19
CA LEU A 90 28.22 10.37 -20.33
C LEU A 90 28.90 11.16 -21.45
N SER A 91 29.79 10.48 -22.15
CA SER A 91 30.49 11.01 -23.32
C SER A 91 30.66 9.91 -24.37
N PRO A 92 30.30 10.14 -25.64
CA PRO A 92 30.46 9.16 -26.69
C PRO A 92 31.93 9.05 -27.09
N ILE A 93 32.37 7.85 -27.45
CA ILE A 93 33.70 7.64 -28.02
C ILE A 93 33.59 7.69 -29.54
N ASN A 94 34.42 8.52 -30.18
CA ASN A 94 34.44 8.64 -31.64
C ASN A 94 34.59 7.27 -32.32
N GLY A 95 33.66 6.95 -33.22
CA GLY A 95 33.66 5.67 -33.95
C GLY A 95 33.03 4.49 -33.22
N GLN A 96 32.54 4.67 -31.99
CA GLN A 96 31.86 3.60 -31.22
C GLN A 96 30.35 3.52 -31.46
N GLY A 97 29.80 4.35 -32.34
CA GLY A 97 28.40 4.28 -32.77
C GLY A 97 27.41 4.66 -31.66
N THR A 98 27.78 5.66 -30.85
CA THR A 98 26.98 6.20 -29.75
C THR A 98 26.88 7.71 -29.86
N LYS A 99 25.78 8.27 -29.34
CA LYS A 99 25.51 9.70 -29.29
C LYS A 99 24.76 10.05 -28.00
N LEU A 100 24.96 11.26 -27.52
CA LEU A 100 24.23 11.78 -26.37
C LEU A 100 22.83 12.21 -26.77
N ILE A 101 21.91 12.01 -25.84
CA ILE A 101 20.63 12.73 -25.79
C ILE A 101 20.83 13.96 -24.92
N ASP A 102 21.37 13.75 -23.72
CA ASP A 102 21.86 14.77 -22.80
C ASP A 102 23.10 14.26 -22.03
N GLU A 103 23.51 14.93 -20.95
CA GLU A 103 24.71 14.53 -20.19
C GLU A 103 24.55 13.24 -19.37
N HIS A 104 23.33 12.75 -19.14
CA HIS A 104 23.01 11.55 -18.37
C HIS A 104 22.45 10.41 -19.23
N GLN A 105 22.12 10.70 -20.49
CA GLN A 105 21.48 9.78 -21.41
C GLN A 105 22.29 9.62 -22.70
N LEU A 106 22.59 8.36 -23.06
CA LEU A 106 23.31 8.00 -24.29
C LEU A 106 22.60 6.88 -25.04
N VAL A 107 22.50 7.00 -26.36
CA VAL A 107 21.94 5.97 -27.24
C VAL A 107 22.89 5.64 -28.37
N HIS A 108 22.65 4.52 -29.04
CA HIS A 108 23.33 4.21 -30.29
C HIS A 108 22.93 5.21 -31.41
N ASP A 109 23.88 5.54 -32.29
CA ASP A 109 23.61 6.39 -33.46
C ASP A 109 23.08 5.59 -34.67
N ALA A 110 23.42 4.31 -34.74
CA ALA A 110 22.96 3.30 -35.68
C ALA A 110 23.06 1.89 -35.06
N PRO A 111 22.20 0.93 -35.46
CA PRO A 111 22.32 -0.45 -35.02
C PRO A 111 23.71 -1.01 -35.34
N LYS A 112 24.43 -1.48 -34.33
CA LYS A 112 25.78 -2.02 -34.50
C LYS A 112 25.70 -3.50 -34.84
N ARG A 113 26.43 -3.93 -35.87
CA ARG A 113 26.45 -5.33 -36.31
C ARG A 113 27.14 -6.22 -35.28
N ALA A 114 26.63 -7.43 -35.13
CA ALA A 114 27.26 -8.45 -34.32
C ALA A 114 28.57 -8.93 -34.95
N SER A 115 29.57 -9.20 -34.11
CA SER A 115 30.83 -9.83 -34.47
C SER A 115 31.06 -11.02 -33.53
N GLY A 116 31.12 -12.24 -34.07
CA GLY A 116 31.27 -13.44 -33.25
C GLY A 116 30.09 -13.70 -32.30
N GLY A 117 28.88 -13.27 -32.66
CA GLY A 117 27.67 -13.42 -31.82
C GLY A 117 27.55 -12.40 -30.69
N VAL A 118 28.38 -11.34 -30.72
CA VAL A 118 28.38 -10.27 -29.70
C VAL A 118 28.23 -8.92 -30.38
N VAL A 119 27.39 -8.04 -29.81
CA VAL A 119 27.37 -6.62 -30.15
C VAL A 119 27.98 -5.85 -28.97
N ARG A 120 28.97 -5.01 -29.23
CA ARG A 120 29.69 -4.27 -28.19
C ARG A 120 29.60 -2.77 -28.40
N PHE A 121 29.22 -2.03 -27.37
CA PHE A 121 29.25 -0.57 -27.35
C PHE A 121 30.19 -0.09 -26.25
N ASP A 122 31.08 0.83 -26.61
CA ASP A 122 31.96 1.49 -25.66
C ASP A 122 31.54 2.95 -25.54
N ALA A 123 31.44 3.43 -24.31
CA ALA A 123 31.15 4.81 -23.97
C ALA A 123 32.07 5.27 -22.85
N GLN A 124 32.17 6.58 -22.66
CA GLN A 124 32.83 7.17 -21.51
C GLN A 124 31.80 7.66 -20.51
N TRP A 125 32.14 7.55 -19.23
CA TRP A 125 31.46 8.21 -18.14
C TRP A 125 32.49 8.99 -17.33
N ILE A 126 32.21 10.25 -17.05
CA ILE A 126 33.13 11.16 -16.37
C ILE A 126 32.61 11.36 -14.95
N ALA A 127 33.42 10.95 -13.98
CA ALA A 127 33.07 11.05 -12.57
C ALA A 127 32.92 12.52 -12.14
N PRO A 128 31.97 12.84 -11.26
CA PRO A 128 31.93 14.12 -10.55
C PRO A 128 33.23 14.41 -9.79
N GLY A 129 33.48 15.70 -9.49
CA GLY A 129 34.68 16.12 -8.78
C GLY A 129 34.67 15.84 -7.28
N ALA A 130 33.49 15.58 -6.69
CA ALA A 130 33.35 15.07 -5.33
C ALA A 130 33.23 13.53 -5.36
N PRO A 131 33.76 12.78 -4.38
CA PRO A 131 33.55 11.34 -4.30
C PRO A 131 32.05 10.97 -4.17
N GLY A 132 31.67 9.79 -4.66
CA GLY A 132 30.31 9.28 -4.53
C GLY A 132 30.08 7.95 -5.26
N GLY A 133 28.80 7.61 -5.46
CA GLY A 133 28.32 6.45 -6.19
C GLY A 133 27.64 6.77 -7.52
N VAL A 134 27.64 5.80 -8.43
CA VAL A 134 26.86 5.84 -9.67
C VAL A 134 26.20 4.48 -9.91
N VAL A 135 24.96 4.53 -10.39
CA VAL A 135 24.27 3.39 -11.00
C VAL A 135 24.23 3.66 -12.51
N VAL A 136 24.69 2.70 -13.30
CA VAL A 136 24.65 2.72 -14.76
C VAL A 136 23.60 1.72 -15.21
N GLN A 137 22.50 2.22 -15.75
CA GLN A 137 21.42 1.40 -16.26
C GLN A 137 21.54 1.27 -17.78
N VAL A 138 21.34 0.07 -18.30
CA VAL A 138 21.40 -0.25 -19.72
C VAL A 138 20.13 -0.98 -20.12
N TRP A 139 19.46 -0.46 -21.14
CA TRP A 139 18.47 -1.20 -21.92
C TRP A 139 19.09 -1.56 -23.26
N ALA A 140 18.96 -2.83 -23.65
CA ALA A 140 19.55 -3.32 -24.88
C ALA A 140 18.58 -4.16 -25.72
N LEU A 141 18.80 -4.11 -27.03
CA LEU A 141 18.05 -4.85 -28.02
C LEU A 141 18.99 -5.72 -28.85
N ALA A 142 18.65 -7.00 -29.00
CA ALA A 142 19.29 -7.95 -29.88
C ALA A 142 18.40 -8.22 -31.09
N ALA A 143 18.82 -7.74 -32.25
CA ALA A 143 18.05 -7.81 -33.49
C ALA A 143 18.51 -8.97 -34.39
N ASN A 144 17.56 -9.62 -35.04
CA ASN A 144 17.81 -10.67 -36.05
C ASN A 144 18.24 -10.09 -37.43
N GLY A 145 18.24 -8.77 -37.58
CA GLY A 145 18.72 -8.07 -38.78
C GLY A 145 17.77 -8.09 -39.99
N ASP A 146 16.51 -8.50 -39.84
CA ASP A 146 15.50 -8.49 -40.91
C ASP A 146 14.79 -7.13 -41.10
N ASN A 147 15.11 -6.14 -40.24
CA ASN A 147 14.51 -4.81 -40.15
C ASN A 147 13.01 -4.80 -39.79
N GLY A 148 12.47 -5.92 -39.30
CA GLY A 148 11.17 -6.02 -38.66
C GLY A 148 11.27 -6.02 -37.13
N PRO A 149 10.12 -6.04 -36.43
CA PRO A 149 10.07 -6.06 -34.97
C PRO A 149 9.97 -7.47 -34.36
N ARG A 150 9.93 -8.52 -35.19
CA ARG A 150 9.67 -9.91 -34.75
C ARG A 150 10.96 -10.70 -34.74
N GLY A 151 11.12 -11.57 -33.75
CA GLY A 151 12.34 -12.36 -33.58
C GLY A 151 13.49 -11.59 -32.93
N ASP A 152 13.19 -10.40 -32.41
CA ASP A 152 14.13 -9.56 -31.67
C ASP A 152 13.94 -9.73 -30.17
N GLY A 153 15.06 -9.73 -29.45
CA GLY A 153 15.11 -9.85 -28.01
C GLY A 153 15.42 -8.53 -27.33
N ALA A 154 14.89 -8.34 -26.14
CA ALA A 154 15.04 -7.13 -25.33
C ALA A 154 15.35 -7.53 -23.88
N SER A 155 16.27 -6.81 -23.24
CA SER A 155 16.57 -6.97 -21.81
C SER A 155 17.17 -5.67 -21.25
N SER A 156 17.35 -5.64 -19.93
CA SER A 156 18.07 -4.59 -19.23
C SER A 156 19.10 -5.20 -18.26
N ALA A 157 20.09 -4.41 -17.92
CA ALA A 157 21.06 -4.71 -16.87
C ALA A 157 21.54 -3.40 -16.26
N ASP A 158 22.00 -3.46 -15.03
CA ASP A 158 22.60 -2.33 -14.33
C ASP A 158 23.95 -2.73 -13.71
N THR A 159 24.75 -1.72 -13.38
CA THR A 159 25.93 -1.90 -12.54
C THR A 159 26.12 -0.67 -11.68
N ALA A 160 26.50 -0.86 -10.42
CA ALA A 160 26.80 0.21 -9.49
C ALA A 160 28.28 0.17 -9.08
N PHE A 161 28.88 1.35 -8.92
CA PHE A 161 30.25 1.47 -8.39
C PHE A 161 30.49 2.84 -7.77
N ALA A 162 31.46 2.89 -6.86
CA ALA A 162 31.93 4.13 -6.26
C ALA A 162 33.13 4.74 -7.00
N TYR A 163 33.34 6.03 -6.79
CA TYR A 163 34.46 6.80 -7.31
C TYR A 163 35.01 7.76 -6.24
N GLY A 164 36.33 7.95 -6.23
CA GLY A 164 37.02 8.75 -5.21
C GLY A 164 37.10 8.09 -3.83
N CYS A 165 36.68 6.83 -3.68
CA CYS A 165 36.72 6.04 -2.46
C CYS A 165 36.67 4.53 -2.76
N THR A 166 36.69 3.69 -1.73
CA THR A 166 36.56 2.22 -1.86
C THR A 166 35.13 1.76 -2.15
N GLY A 167 34.13 2.54 -1.75
CA GLY A 167 32.71 2.22 -1.88
C GLY A 167 32.20 1.27 -0.80
N THR A 168 30.96 1.45 -0.40
CA THR A 168 30.18 0.55 0.46
C THR A 168 28.81 0.35 -0.19
N THR A 169 28.28 -0.87 -0.12
CA THR A 169 26.93 -1.15 -0.60
C THR A 169 25.91 -0.65 0.43
N TYR A 170 24.89 0.04 -0.05
CA TYR A 170 23.75 0.51 0.68
C TYR A 170 22.48 0.05 -0.03
N TYR A 171 21.40 -0.10 0.71
CA TYR A 171 20.11 -0.62 0.25
C TYR A 171 19.06 0.46 0.48
N LEU A 172 18.14 0.63 -0.45
CA LEU A 172 17.04 1.58 -0.26
C LEU A 172 16.24 1.16 0.98
N ASP A 173 15.98 2.11 1.86
CA ASP A 173 15.34 1.94 3.17
C ASP A 173 14.25 3.03 3.27
N ARG A 174 13.01 2.68 2.92
CA ARG A 174 11.94 3.70 2.80
C ARG A 174 11.17 3.90 4.08
N ASP A 175 11.12 2.88 4.94
CA ASP A 175 10.38 2.95 6.20
C ASP A 175 11.27 3.38 7.39
N GLY A 176 12.59 3.30 7.23
CA GLY A 176 13.58 3.82 8.15
C GLY A 176 13.92 2.90 9.33
N ASP A 177 13.71 1.59 9.21
CA ASP A 177 14.05 0.61 10.25
C ASP A 177 15.55 0.25 10.30
N GLY A 178 16.32 0.62 9.27
CA GLY A 178 17.75 0.37 9.16
C GLY A 178 18.14 -0.96 8.52
N TYR A 179 17.19 -1.64 7.90
CA TYR A 179 17.33 -2.62 6.83
C TYR A 179 16.82 -2.01 5.52
N GLY A 180 17.07 -2.68 4.39
CA GLY A 180 16.61 -2.16 3.12
C GLY A 180 16.54 -3.24 2.05
N ASP A 181 15.90 -2.89 0.94
CA ASP A 181 15.60 -3.80 -0.15
C ASP A 181 16.89 -4.29 -0.84
N SER A 182 17.19 -5.59 -0.67
CA SER A 182 18.35 -6.25 -1.28
C SER A 182 18.32 -6.26 -2.81
N SER A 183 17.15 -6.03 -3.42
CA SER A 183 16.96 -5.97 -4.87
C SER A 183 17.33 -4.61 -5.47
N VAL A 184 17.49 -3.58 -4.64
CA VAL A 184 17.85 -2.22 -5.07
C VAL A 184 19.15 -1.75 -4.41
N PRO A 185 20.29 -2.45 -4.63
CA PRO A 185 21.56 -2.06 -4.05
C PRO A 185 22.17 -0.86 -4.78
N ARG A 186 22.85 0.01 -4.03
CA ARG A 186 23.69 1.10 -4.54
C ARG A 186 25.06 1.03 -3.89
N VAL A 187 26.11 1.36 -4.63
CA VAL A 187 27.47 1.49 -4.07
C VAL A 187 27.84 2.96 -3.98
N ASP A 188 28.16 3.45 -2.78
CA ASP A 188 28.49 4.87 -2.55
C ASP A 188 29.63 5.03 -1.51
N CYS A 189 30.18 6.24 -1.38
CA CYS A 189 31.24 6.54 -0.41
C CYS A 189 30.73 6.77 1.00
N THR A 190 29.50 7.27 1.10
CA THR A 190 28.78 7.53 2.35
C THR A 190 27.34 7.11 2.15
N ARG A 191 26.68 6.65 3.21
CA ARG A 191 25.29 6.22 3.16
C ARG A 191 24.42 7.36 2.60
N PRO A 192 23.73 7.17 1.47
CA PRO A 192 22.75 8.13 0.97
C PRO A 192 21.63 8.36 2.00
N ALA A 193 20.89 9.45 1.82
CA ALA A 193 19.60 9.58 2.50
C ALA A 193 18.67 8.45 2.01
N ASP A 194 17.82 7.96 2.91
CA ASP A 194 16.83 6.92 2.62
C ASP A 194 17.46 5.56 2.25
N HIS A 195 18.65 5.26 2.77
CA HIS A 195 19.29 3.97 2.58
C HIS A 195 19.85 3.42 3.89
N ALA A 196 19.83 2.10 4.03
CA ALA A 196 20.45 1.31 5.08
C ALA A 196 21.78 0.70 4.63
N ASP A 197 22.66 0.38 5.58
CA ASP A 197 23.89 -0.39 5.37
C ASP A 197 23.70 -1.90 5.52
N ARG A 198 22.52 -2.32 5.98
CA ARG A 198 22.07 -3.70 6.03
C ARG A 198 20.99 -3.89 4.97
N GLY A 199 21.05 -5.01 4.25
CA GLY A 199 20.00 -5.42 3.33
C GLY A 199 19.28 -6.64 3.88
N GLY A 200 18.19 -7.03 3.24
CA GLY A 200 17.45 -8.26 3.57
C GLY A 200 16.02 -8.01 4.02
N ASP A 201 15.60 -6.75 3.99
CA ASP A 201 14.22 -6.36 4.18
C ASP A 201 13.34 -6.94 3.05
N CYS A 202 12.30 -7.67 3.46
CA CYS A 202 11.34 -8.32 2.59
C CYS A 202 10.06 -7.49 2.37
N ASP A 203 9.82 -6.44 3.16
CA ASP A 203 8.81 -5.40 2.93
C ASP A 203 9.29 -4.01 3.37
N ASP A 204 10.05 -3.36 2.48
CA ASP A 204 10.64 -2.00 2.60
C ASP A 204 9.60 -0.85 2.71
N TYR A 205 8.36 -1.16 3.09
CA TYR A 205 7.31 -0.20 3.45
C TYR A 205 6.78 -0.40 4.87
N SER A 206 7.30 -1.38 5.62
CA SER A 206 6.84 -1.77 6.94
C SER A 206 8.00 -1.91 7.91
N VAL A 207 8.14 -0.93 8.81
CA VAL A 207 9.14 -0.95 9.90
C VAL A 207 9.08 -2.15 10.85
N ASN A 208 8.06 -3.00 10.71
CA ASN A 208 7.84 -4.20 11.49
C ASN A 208 8.20 -5.49 10.74
N ILE A 209 8.76 -5.41 9.53
CA ILE A 209 9.11 -6.58 8.70
C ILE A 209 10.57 -6.44 8.26
N HIS A 210 11.50 -7.03 9.01
CA HIS A 210 12.92 -7.00 8.69
C HIS A 210 13.73 -8.05 9.47
N PRO A 211 14.98 -8.39 9.07
CA PRO A 211 15.83 -9.43 9.68
C PRO A 211 16.15 -9.41 11.19
N ASP A 212 15.70 -8.39 11.93
CA ASP A 212 15.90 -8.28 13.38
C ASP A 212 14.54 -8.25 14.13
N GLN A 213 13.43 -8.50 13.44
CA GLN A 213 12.11 -8.54 14.07
C GLN A 213 11.88 -9.85 14.82
N ASP A 214 11.04 -9.77 15.84
CA ASP A 214 10.48 -10.95 16.47
C ASP A 214 9.20 -11.33 15.71
N GLU A 215 9.04 -12.60 15.37
CA GLU A 215 7.81 -13.13 14.76
C GLU A 215 6.57 -12.80 15.60
N ALA A 216 5.51 -12.37 14.92
CA ALA A 216 4.17 -12.29 15.47
C ALA A 216 3.28 -13.31 14.79
N CYS A 217 2.26 -13.82 15.49
CA CYS A 217 1.29 -14.71 14.86
C CYS A 217 0.34 -13.91 13.96
N ASN A 218 0.74 -13.63 12.73
CA ASN A 218 0.07 -12.74 11.79
C ASN A 218 0.07 -13.26 10.32
N GLU A 219 0.57 -14.48 10.09
CA GLU A 219 0.74 -15.10 8.76
C GLU A 219 1.73 -14.35 7.83
N ILE A 220 2.63 -13.55 8.41
CA ILE A 220 3.69 -12.80 7.73
C ILE A 220 5.04 -13.33 8.25
N ASP A 221 6.03 -13.34 7.36
CA ASP A 221 7.43 -13.54 7.68
C ASP A 221 7.96 -12.18 8.16
N ASP A 222 7.88 -11.90 9.47
CA ASP A 222 8.25 -10.61 10.04
C ASP A 222 9.77 -10.47 10.11
N ASP A 223 10.51 -11.58 10.31
CA ASP A 223 11.96 -11.60 10.41
C ASP A 223 12.70 -11.87 9.08
N CYS A 224 11.97 -12.02 7.97
CA CYS A 224 12.50 -12.24 6.62
C CYS A 224 13.46 -13.43 6.50
N ASP A 225 13.33 -14.48 7.32
CA ASP A 225 14.13 -15.70 7.23
C ASP A 225 13.61 -16.71 6.18
N GLY A 226 12.38 -16.50 5.71
CA GLY A 226 11.69 -17.31 4.70
C GLY A 226 10.76 -18.38 5.24
N GLU A 227 10.64 -18.53 6.55
CA GLU A 227 9.56 -19.23 7.23
C GLU A 227 8.48 -18.21 7.68
N ILE A 228 7.37 -18.68 8.24
CA ILE A 228 6.25 -17.82 8.68
C ILE A 228 5.80 -18.28 10.06
N ASP A 229 5.63 -17.35 10.99
CA ASP A 229 5.16 -17.56 12.37
C ASP A 229 6.02 -18.59 13.14
N GLU A 230 7.33 -18.65 12.87
CA GLU A 230 8.29 -19.49 13.57
C GLU A 230 8.82 -18.85 14.85
N GLU A 231 9.66 -19.59 15.59
CA GLU A 231 10.21 -19.18 16.89
C GLU A 231 9.23 -18.71 18.00
N LEU A 232 7.91 -18.75 17.76
CA LEU A 232 6.86 -18.42 18.72
C LEU A 232 6.78 -19.42 19.88
N GLU A 233 6.42 -18.89 21.06
CA GLU A 233 6.13 -19.71 22.22
C GLU A 233 4.88 -20.57 21.98
N VAL A 234 5.00 -21.86 22.28
CA VAL A 234 3.88 -22.79 22.22
C VAL A 234 2.99 -22.57 23.45
N THR A 235 1.83 -21.96 23.24
CA THR A 235 0.87 -21.66 24.32
C THR A 235 -0.37 -22.56 24.23
N THR A 236 -1.22 -22.49 25.25
CA THR A 236 -2.52 -23.15 25.23
C THR A 236 -3.51 -22.23 24.54
N GLN A 237 -4.18 -22.76 23.52
CA GLN A 237 -5.23 -22.11 22.75
C GLN A 237 -6.58 -22.68 23.19
N TYR A 238 -7.61 -21.85 23.15
CA TYR A 238 -8.95 -22.15 23.66
C TYR A 238 -9.95 -22.13 22.50
N GLU A 239 -10.89 -23.07 22.49
CA GLU A 239 -11.96 -23.11 21.48
C GLU A 239 -12.69 -21.77 21.44
N ASP A 240 -12.79 -21.22 20.23
CA ASP A 240 -13.48 -19.98 19.86
C ASP A 240 -14.57 -20.39 18.85
N ALA A 241 -15.78 -20.57 19.37
CA ALA A 241 -16.88 -21.19 18.64
C ALA A 241 -17.74 -20.20 17.85
N ASP A 242 -17.63 -18.89 18.10
CA ASP A 242 -18.30 -17.84 17.33
C ASP A 242 -17.36 -16.99 16.46
N GLY A 243 -16.05 -17.11 16.67
CA GLY A 243 -15.00 -16.55 15.82
C GLY A 243 -14.68 -15.09 16.10
N ASP A 244 -14.85 -14.61 17.34
CA ASP A 244 -14.55 -13.24 17.73
C ASP A 244 -13.10 -13.01 18.19
N GLY A 245 -12.30 -14.08 18.28
CA GLY A 245 -10.90 -14.02 18.70
C GLY A 245 -10.68 -14.21 20.20
N TYR A 246 -11.73 -14.52 20.97
CA TYR A 246 -11.65 -14.92 22.37
C TYR A 246 -12.20 -16.33 22.54
N GLY A 247 -11.48 -17.14 23.32
CA GLY A 247 -11.90 -18.52 23.55
C GLY A 247 -12.52 -18.72 24.92
N SER A 248 -13.25 -19.83 25.08
CA SER A 248 -13.88 -20.17 26.34
C SER A 248 -12.93 -20.88 27.32
N PHE A 249 -12.92 -20.46 28.59
CA PHE A 249 -12.26 -21.20 29.68
C PHE A 249 -12.81 -22.63 29.86
N PHE A 250 -14.05 -22.88 29.46
CA PHE A 250 -14.70 -24.20 29.56
C PHE A 250 -14.67 -25.00 28.25
N GLY A 251 -14.13 -24.41 27.18
CA GLY A 251 -14.04 -25.00 25.84
C GLY A 251 -12.96 -26.08 25.73
N ALA A 252 -12.88 -26.71 24.55
CA ALA A 252 -11.73 -27.54 24.22
C ALA A 252 -10.44 -26.70 24.17
N THR A 253 -9.31 -27.33 24.45
CA THR A 253 -8.00 -26.67 24.36
C THR A 253 -7.07 -27.43 23.44
N VAL A 254 -6.22 -26.69 22.72
CA VAL A 254 -5.12 -27.25 21.94
C VAL A 254 -3.82 -26.52 22.29
N THR A 255 -2.68 -27.15 22.02
CA THR A 255 -1.36 -26.55 22.25
C THR A 255 -0.74 -26.27 20.89
N ALA A 256 -0.49 -25.00 20.59
CA ALA A 256 0.03 -24.55 19.31
C ALA A 256 0.78 -23.21 19.47
N LYS A 257 1.66 -22.92 18.52
CA LYS A 257 2.37 -21.62 18.43
C LYS A 257 1.39 -20.48 18.12
N CYS A 258 0.57 -20.73 17.10
CA CYS A 258 -0.51 -19.87 16.66
C CYS A 258 -1.87 -20.51 16.95
N PRO A 259 -2.92 -19.72 17.20
CA PRO A 259 -4.28 -20.23 17.28
C PRO A 259 -4.69 -20.90 15.95
N PRO A 260 -5.00 -22.21 15.92
CA PRO A 260 -5.58 -22.82 14.73
C PRO A 260 -7.02 -22.34 14.50
N GLU A 261 -7.56 -22.58 13.30
CA GLU A 261 -8.96 -22.23 12.97
C GLU A 261 -9.93 -22.74 14.04
N GLY A 262 -10.77 -21.82 14.57
CA GLY A 262 -11.73 -22.09 15.65
C GLY A 262 -11.12 -22.09 17.06
N TYR A 263 -9.95 -21.49 17.24
CA TYR A 263 -9.31 -21.30 18.54
C TYR A 263 -8.74 -19.88 18.67
N ALA A 264 -8.60 -19.44 19.92
CA ALA A 264 -8.09 -18.14 20.32
C ALA A 264 -7.03 -18.27 21.45
N PRO A 265 -6.15 -17.26 21.62
CA PRO A 265 -5.09 -17.30 22.65
C PRO A 265 -5.60 -16.98 24.07
N SER A 266 -6.76 -16.34 24.18
CA SER A 266 -7.40 -15.98 25.45
C SER A 266 -8.49 -16.98 25.83
N SER A 267 -8.75 -17.11 27.13
CA SER A 267 -9.82 -17.96 27.69
C SER A 267 -10.95 -17.19 28.36
N ASN A 268 -10.96 -15.86 28.22
CA ASN A 268 -11.82 -14.99 29.03
C ASN A 268 -13.13 -14.60 28.33
N ASP A 269 -13.58 -15.42 27.38
CA ASP A 269 -14.91 -15.28 26.81
C ASP A 269 -15.97 -15.86 27.76
N CYS A 270 -16.89 -15.00 28.20
CA CYS A 270 -17.99 -15.36 29.07
C CYS A 270 -19.20 -15.94 28.32
N ASN A 271 -19.27 -15.79 26.99
CA ASN A 271 -20.29 -16.39 26.13
C ASN A 271 -19.80 -16.66 24.69
N ASP A 272 -19.05 -17.75 24.54
CA ASP A 272 -18.48 -18.38 23.32
C ASP A 272 -19.49 -18.89 22.28
N ARG A 273 -20.60 -18.18 22.13
CA ARG A 273 -21.63 -18.37 21.10
C ARG A 273 -22.22 -17.05 20.63
N ALA A 274 -21.74 -15.93 21.17
CA ALA A 274 -22.18 -14.58 20.90
C ALA A 274 -20.95 -13.71 20.63
N PRO A 275 -20.61 -13.44 19.36
CA PRO A 275 -19.36 -12.75 18.98
C PRO A 275 -19.34 -11.25 19.33
N ASP A 276 -20.40 -10.76 19.99
CA ASP A 276 -20.50 -9.40 20.52
C ASP A 276 -20.31 -9.41 22.06
N VAL A 277 -19.95 -10.55 22.66
CA VAL A 277 -19.79 -10.74 24.12
C VAL A 277 -18.39 -11.31 24.39
N HIS A 278 -17.44 -10.43 24.71
CA HIS A 278 -16.04 -10.77 24.92
C HIS A 278 -15.32 -9.64 25.68
N PRO A 279 -14.13 -9.85 26.26
CA PRO A 279 -13.38 -8.86 27.07
C PRO A 279 -13.18 -7.44 26.51
N ASP A 280 -13.25 -7.29 25.19
CA ASP A 280 -13.06 -6.02 24.48
C ASP A 280 -14.38 -5.49 23.88
N ALA A 281 -15.50 -6.15 24.16
CA ALA A 281 -16.80 -5.74 23.69
C ALA A 281 -17.20 -4.41 24.36
N THR A 282 -18.05 -3.65 23.67
CA THR A 282 -18.63 -2.45 24.26
C THR A 282 -19.97 -2.82 24.87
N GLU A 283 -20.14 -2.50 26.15
CA GLU A 283 -21.41 -2.68 26.85
C GLU A 283 -22.60 -2.12 26.07
N THR A 284 -23.62 -2.95 25.91
CA THR A 284 -24.93 -2.55 25.39
C THR A 284 -25.93 -2.73 26.50
N CYS A 285 -26.84 -1.77 26.69
CA CYS A 285 -27.87 -1.90 27.72
C CYS A 285 -28.91 -2.98 27.34
N ASN A 286 -28.57 -4.24 27.61
CA ASN A 286 -29.26 -5.46 27.22
C ASN A 286 -29.47 -6.42 28.40
N LEU A 287 -29.05 -6.03 29.61
CA LEU A 287 -29.05 -6.81 30.85
C LEU A 287 -28.10 -8.02 30.83
N ALA A 288 -27.06 -7.96 30.01
CA ALA A 288 -25.94 -8.89 29.96
C ALA A 288 -24.63 -8.18 30.32
N ASP A 289 -23.62 -9.00 30.60
CA ASP A 289 -22.22 -8.61 30.77
C ASP A 289 -21.60 -8.86 29.39
N ASP A 290 -21.48 -7.82 28.58
CA ASP A 290 -20.99 -7.95 27.20
C ASP A 290 -19.45 -7.94 27.21
N ASP A 291 -18.82 -7.16 28.10
CA ASP A 291 -17.36 -7.03 28.20
C ASP A 291 -16.68 -8.03 29.16
N CYS A 292 -17.47 -8.93 29.76
CA CYS A 292 -17.00 -9.98 30.66
C CYS A 292 -16.19 -9.46 31.88
N ASP A 293 -16.41 -8.21 32.34
CA ASP A 293 -15.75 -7.66 33.53
C ASP A 293 -16.42 -8.10 34.86
N GLY A 294 -17.58 -8.76 34.77
CA GLY A 294 -18.39 -9.22 35.90
C GLY A 294 -19.41 -8.22 36.42
N ARG A 295 -19.53 -7.07 35.76
CA ARG A 295 -20.64 -6.12 35.88
C ARG A 295 -21.57 -6.35 34.70
N ILE A 296 -22.63 -5.57 34.66
CA ILE A 296 -23.69 -5.73 33.66
C ILE A 296 -24.00 -4.29 33.30
N ASP A 297 -24.12 -3.95 32.02
CA ASP A 297 -24.50 -2.66 31.45
C ASP A 297 -23.87 -1.41 32.11
N GLU A 298 -22.67 -1.49 32.67
CA GLU A 298 -22.05 -0.34 33.33
C GLU A 298 -21.69 0.76 32.34
N GLY A 299 -21.88 2.01 32.76
CA GLY A 299 -21.62 3.17 31.90
C GLY A 299 -22.65 3.39 30.78
N VAL A 300 -23.54 2.43 30.52
CA VAL A 300 -24.62 2.57 29.51
C VAL A 300 -26.03 2.64 30.10
N ARG A 301 -26.17 2.40 31.41
CA ARG A 301 -27.44 2.67 32.12
C ARG A 301 -27.70 4.15 32.32
N GLU A 302 -28.98 4.50 32.33
CA GLU A 302 -29.45 5.87 32.59
C GLU A 302 -29.00 6.31 33.99
N VAL A 303 -28.30 7.44 34.09
CA VAL A 303 -28.00 8.12 35.36
C VAL A 303 -28.96 9.29 35.55
N CYS A 304 -29.56 9.40 36.72
CA CYS A 304 -30.51 10.46 37.06
C CYS A 304 -30.22 11.06 38.45
N GLY A 305 -30.76 12.25 38.70
CA GLY A 305 -30.46 13.02 39.90
C GLY A 305 -29.22 13.88 39.73
N VAL A 306 -29.01 14.78 40.68
CA VAL A 306 -27.85 15.69 40.75
C VAL A 306 -27.21 15.51 42.12
N GLY A 307 -25.93 15.84 42.23
CA GLY A 307 -25.22 15.78 43.50
C GLY A 307 -25.23 14.41 44.16
N MET A 308 -25.51 14.38 45.45
CA MET A 308 -25.63 13.18 46.27
C MET A 308 -26.88 12.35 45.95
N CYS A 309 -27.82 12.89 45.17
CA CYS A 309 -28.98 12.17 44.66
C CYS A 309 -28.72 11.47 43.32
N ALA A 310 -27.54 11.62 42.72
CA ALA A 310 -27.21 10.88 41.50
C ALA A 310 -27.33 9.36 41.75
N ARG A 311 -28.12 8.68 40.93
CA ARG A 311 -28.30 7.23 40.94
C ARG A 311 -28.17 6.71 39.52
N GLU A 312 -27.61 5.52 39.39
CA GLU A 312 -27.65 4.75 38.15
C GLU A 312 -28.91 3.88 38.15
N ALA A 313 -29.57 3.78 37.01
CA ALA A 313 -30.74 2.93 36.83
C ALA A 313 -30.38 1.46 37.14
N THR A 314 -31.33 0.71 37.68
CA THR A 314 -31.17 -0.75 37.88
C THR A 314 -31.64 -1.57 36.68
N ALA A 315 -32.11 -0.91 35.61
CA ALA A 315 -32.66 -1.56 34.43
C ALA A 315 -32.44 -0.72 33.16
N CYS A 316 -32.47 -1.37 32.00
CA CYS A 316 -32.35 -0.74 30.69
C CYS A 316 -33.68 -0.19 30.13
N THR A 317 -34.61 0.19 31.02
CA THR A 317 -35.90 0.77 30.61
C THR A 317 -35.87 2.28 30.86
N PRO A 318 -36.21 3.13 29.86
CA PRO A 318 -36.29 4.57 30.07
C PRO A 318 -37.18 4.95 31.26
N GLY A 319 -36.67 5.80 32.15
CA GLY A 319 -37.40 6.23 33.35
C GLY A 319 -37.41 5.20 34.48
N SER A 320 -36.59 4.16 34.40
CA SER A 320 -36.36 3.25 35.53
C SER A 320 -35.42 3.82 36.59
N CYS A 321 -34.73 4.92 36.27
CA CYS A 321 -33.91 5.63 37.22
C CYS A 321 -34.76 6.46 38.19
N THR A 322 -34.54 6.28 39.50
CA THR A 322 -35.14 7.10 40.56
C THR A 322 -34.02 7.83 41.29
N PRO A 323 -33.96 9.18 41.25
CA PRO A 323 -32.98 9.94 42.02
C PRO A 323 -33.06 9.65 43.51
N GLY A 324 -31.95 9.84 44.22
CA GLY A 324 -31.94 9.83 45.68
C GLY A 324 -32.93 10.83 46.27
N GLU A 325 -33.39 10.57 47.49
CA GLU A 325 -34.16 11.58 48.23
C GLU A 325 -33.22 12.72 48.65
N PRO A 326 -33.59 13.99 48.39
CA PRO A 326 -32.80 15.13 48.82
C PRO A 326 -32.82 15.25 50.35
N SER A 327 -31.68 15.60 50.91
CA SER A 327 -31.50 15.94 52.32
C SER A 327 -31.20 17.43 52.47
N ALA A 328 -31.33 17.97 53.67
CA ALA A 328 -30.91 19.36 53.88
C ALA A 328 -29.38 19.44 53.76
N GLU A 329 -28.91 20.53 53.15
CA GLU A 329 -27.49 20.84 53.02
C GLU A 329 -26.75 20.75 54.35
N VAL A 330 -25.55 20.16 54.29
CA VAL A 330 -24.58 20.15 55.37
C VAL A 330 -23.28 20.64 54.79
N CYS A 331 -22.64 21.62 55.45
CA CYS A 331 -21.32 22.11 55.06
C CYS A 331 -20.28 20.98 54.94
N ASN A 332 -20.17 20.34 53.78
CA ASN A 332 -19.39 19.12 53.54
C ASN A 332 -18.82 19.01 52.09
N ALA A 333 -19.04 20.03 51.25
CA ALA A 333 -18.64 20.10 49.83
C ALA A 333 -19.36 19.10 48.91
N LEU A 334 -20.56 18.66 49.30
CA LEU A 334 -21.45 17.81 48.53
C LEU A 334 -22.79 18.53 48.38
N ASP A 335 -23.47 18.27 47.27
CA ASP A 335 -24.84 18.73 46.99
C ASP A 335 -25.79 17.70 47.62
N ASP A 336 -26.17 17.93 48.88
CA ASP A 336 -26.99 17.04 49.70
C ASP A 336 -28.49 17.21 49.39
N ASP A 337 -28.92 18.38 48.92
CA ASP A 337 -30.31 18.72 48.61
C ASP A 337 -30.69 18.59 47.12
N CYS A 338 -29.69 18.32 46.29
CA CYS A 338 -29.79 17.87 44.92
C CYS A 338 -30.38 18.90 43.97
N ASP A 339 -30.17 20.18 44.25
CA ASP A 339 -30.58 21.30 43.41
C ASP A 339 -29.53 21.70 42.36
N GLY A 340 -28.31 21.14 42.47
CA GLY A 340 -27.19 21.34 41.56
C GLY A 340 -26.18 22.39 42.00
N GLU A 341 -26.37 23.01 43.16
CA GLU A 341 -25.38 23.84 43.84
C GLU A 341 -24.79 23.07 45.03
N VAL A 342 -23.71 23.59 45.62
CA VAL A 342 -23.00 22.94 46.74
C VAL A 342 -22.91 23.92 47.89
N ASP A 343 -23.36 23.51 49.09
CA ASP A 343 -23.27 24.25 50.34
C ASP A 343 -23.82 25.70 50.25
N GLU A 344 -24.87 25.95 49.47
CA GLU A 344 -25.44 27.28 49.20
C GLU A 344 -26.51 27.73 50.22
N ASP A 345 -27.04 26.79 50.99
CA ASP A 345 -28.16 27.02 51.90
C ASP A 345 -27.80 27.99 53.06
N PRO A 346 -28.74 28.87 53.47
CA PRO A 346 -28.48 29.83 54.53
C PRO A 346 -28.52 29.17 55.91
N GLY A 347 -27.43 29.30 56.66
CA GLY A 347 -27.35 28.83 58.05
C GLY A 347 -26.56 27.53 58.25
N LEU A 348 -25.82 27.08 57.23
CA LEU A 348 -24.87 25.97 57.32
C LEU A 348 -23.74 26.23 58.33
N CYS A 349 -23.37 27.50 58.53
CA CYS A 349 -22.29 27.93 59.41
C CYS A 349 -22.71 29.07 60.37
N ALA A 350 -21.86 29.38 61.36
CA ALA A 350 -22.13 30.43 62.31
C ALA A 350 -22.17 31.83 61.63
N PRO A 351 -22.86 32.83 62.22
CA PRO A 351 -22.93 34.17 61.63
C PRO A 351 -21.54 34.77 61.35
N GLY A 352 -21.26 35.08 60.07
CA GLY A 352 -19.97 35.62 59.62
C GLY A 352 -19.01 34.58 59.01
N GLU A 353 -19.43 33.32 58.93
CA GLU A 353 -18.71 32.22 58.27
C GLU A 353 -19.40 31.82 56.96
N GLY A 354 -18.63 31.24 56.04
CA GLY A 354 -19.12 30.60 54.82
C GLY A 354 -18.56 29.19 54.67
N CYS A 355 -19.12 28.40 53.75
CA CYS A 355 -18.72 27.03 53.49
C CYS A 355 -18.18 26.82 52.04
N PRO A 356 -17.02 27.39 51.67
CA PRO A 356 -16.51 27.28 50.29
C PRO A 356 -15.80 25.96 49.98
N SER A 357 -15.61 25.07 50.96
CA SER A 357 -14.82 23.84 50.81
C SER A 357 -15.25 22.77 51.82
N GLY A 358 -16.55 22.69 52.13
CA GLY A 358 -17.07 21.70 53.08
C GLY A 358 -16.59 21.90 54.52
N THR A 359 -16.13 23.10 54.86
CA THR A 359 -15.77 23.49 56.22
C THR A 359 -16.11 24.96 56.48
N CYS A 360 -16.71 25.24 57.65
CA CYS A 360 -17.05 26.59 58.06
C CYS A 360 -15.78 27.41 58.32
N SER A 361 -15.64 28.53 57.62
CA SER A 361 -14.49 29.43 57.75
C SER A 361 -14.91 30.89 57.70
N SER A 362 -14.16 31.74 58.40
CA SER A 362 -14.43 33.17 58.46
C SER A 362 -14.10 33.84 57.11
N GLY A 363 -15.12 34.05 56.29
CA GLY A 363 -15.02 34.69 54.98
C GLY A 363 -16.39 35.13 54.48
N THR A 364 -16.49 36.35 53.95
CA THR A 364 -17.71 36.92 53.34
C THR A 364 -18.25 35.99 52.26
N GLY A 365 -19.34 35.28 52.55
CA GLY A 365 -19.98 34.33 51.65
C GLY A 365 -20.55 34.99 50.39
N ALA A 366 -20.28 34.35 49.26
CA ALA A 366 -21.26 33.89 48.28
C ALA A 366 -20.53 32.84 47.43
N GLY A 367 -21.14 31.66 47.26
CA GLY A 367 -20.61 30.55 46.48
C GLY A 367 -19.98 31.05 45.18
N THR A 368 -18.67 30.86 45.06
CA THR A 368 -17.96 31.03 43.79
C THR A 368 -17.56 29.63 43.39
N ALA A 369 -18.19 29.11 42.35
CA ALA A 369 -17.93 27.81 41.76
C ALA A 369 -16.41 27.56 41.64
N VAL A 370 -15.89 26.68 42.49
CA VAL A 370 -14.59 26.06 42.24
C VAL A 370 -14.90 24.87 41.35
N SER A 371 -14.75 25.06 40.05
CA SER A 371 -14.72 23.94 39.10
C SER A 371 -13.57 23.02 39.50
N ALA A 372 -13.86 21.97 40.25
CA ALA A 372 -12.95 20.86 40.45
C ALA A 372 -12.86 20.12 39.11
N GLY A 373 -11.74 20.32 38.43
CA GLY A 373 -11.44 19.66 37.16
C GLY A 373 -11.35 18.15 37.34
N SER A 374 -12.11 17.43 36.52
CA SER A 374 -11.86 16.03 36.24
C SER A 374 -10.59 15.88 35.43
N ALA A 375 -9.66 15.06 35.91
CA ALA A 375 -8.53 14.54 35.15
C ALA A 375 -8.91 13.17 34.56
N GLY A 376 -8.68 13.00 33.25
CA GLY A 376 -8.75 11.73 32.47
C GLY A 376 -10.18 11.29 32.11
N SER A 377 -10.54 10.89 30.88
CA SER A 377 -9.75 10.28 29.80
C SER A 377 -10.33 10.59 28.41
N ALA A 378 -9.54 10.23 27.40
CA ALA A 378 -9.64 10.60 25.98
C ALA A 378 -10.90 10.09 25.23
N GLY A 379 -11.24 10.81 24.15
CA GLY A 379 -12.20 10.39 23.14
C GLY A 379 -12.38 11.46 22.05
N SER A 380 -11.60 11.36 20.97
CA SER A 380 -11.65 12.26 19.81
C SER A 380 -12.88 12.01 18.93
N ALA A 381 -13.62 13.07 18.60
CA ALA A 381 -14.41 13.16 17.37
C ALA A 381 -14.40 14.60 16.83
N GLY A 382 -13.52 14.88 15.86
CA GLY A 382 -13.65 16.03 14.96
C GLY A 382 -14.73 15.73 13.91
N GLY A 383 -15.56 16.65 13.45
CA GLY A 383 -15.37 18.08 13.33
C GLY A 383 -15.60 18.46 11.86
N ALA A 384 -16.86 18.44 11.42
CA ALA A 384 -17.26 18.99 10.12
C ALA A 384 -17.39 20.52 10.24
N VAL A 385 -16.56 21.25 9.50
CA VAL A 385 -16.69 22.71 9.33
C VAL A 385 -17.36 23.01 7.99
N ALA A 386 -18.50 23.67 8.06
CA ALA A 386 -19.17 24.28 6.93
C ALA A 386 -18.74 25.75 6.79
N SER A 387 -18.43 26.16 5.57
CA SER A 387 -18.45 27.57 5.17
C SER A 387 -18.95 27.68 3.72
N ALA A 388 -20.15 28.24 3.57
CA ALA A 388 -20.70 28.76 2.31
C ALA A 388 -19.97 30.07 1.92
N GLY A 389 -19.92 30.55 0.68
CA GLY A 389 -20.51 30.14 -0.59
C GLY A 389 -20.39 31.28 -1.63
N SER A 390 -20.93 31.02 -2.83
CA SER A 390 -21.18 31.92 -3.99
C SER A 390 -20.03 32.18 -4.97
N ALA A 391 -20.25 32.31 -6.29
CA ALA A 391 -21.33 31.98 -7.21
C ALA A 391 -20.86 32.31 -8.66
N GLY A 392 -21.38 31.57 -9.65
CA GLY A 392 -21.54 31.96 -11.06
C GLY A 392 -20.34 31.67 -11.98
N GLY A 393 -20.48 31.16 -13.20
CA GLY A 393 -21.63 30.77 -14.02
C GLY A 393 -21.19 30.66 -15.49
N GLY A 394 -21.87 29.83 -16.29
CA GLY A 394 -21.96 29.97 -17.76
C GLY A 394 -21.08 29.05 -18.63
N ALA A 395 -21.74 28.09 -19.31
CA ALA A 395 -21.28 27.42 -20.54
C ALA A 395 -21.47 28.34 -21.77
N PRO A 396 -20.89 28.05 -22.96
CA PRO A 396 -21.53 27.09 -23.87
C PRO A 396 -20.60 26.24 -24.78
N ASP A 397 -21.25 25.30 -25.48
CA ASP A 397 -20.82 24.40 -26.57
C ASP A 397 -19.89 24.99 -27.66
N GLU A 398 -19.04 24.13 -28.25
CA GLU A 398 -18.91 23.69 -29.68
C GLU A 398 -17.81 22.60 -29.68
N GLY A 399 -17.87 21.39 -30.29
CA GLY A 399 -18.28 21.01 -31.63
C GLY A 399 -17.04 20.64 -32.48
N GLY A 400 -16.76 19.34 -32.68
CA GLY A 400 -16.09 18.84 -33.92
C GLY A 400 -14.69 18.17 -33.85
N ALA A 401 -14.70 16.84 -33.97
CA ALA A 401 -13.92 15.93 -34.84
C ALA A 401 -12.37 15.98 -35.00
N ASP A 402 -11.80 14.76 -34.85
CA ASP A 402 -10.64 14.15 -35.55
C ASP A 402 -9.22 14.71 -35.41
N SER A 403 -8.37 14.00 -34.67
CA SER A 403 -7.11 13.38 -35.18
C SER A 403 -6.33 12.67 -34.06
N GLY A 404 -5.85 11.46 -34.34
CA GLY A 404 -5.25 10.56 -33.36
C GLY A 404 -3.79 10.87 -32.97
N GLY A 405 -3.37 10.26 -31.86
CA GLY A 405 -1.97 10.11 -31.45
C GLY A 405 -1.81 10.11 -29.93
N CYS A 406 -1.42 8.98 -29.34
CA CYS A 406 -1.13 8.86 -27.91
C CYS A 406 0.11 9.69 -27.54
N ALA A 407 -0.06 10.63 -26.62
CA ALA A 407 0.99 11.21 -25.80
C ALA A 407 0.48 11.24 -24.36
N ILE A 408 1.20 10.61 -23.44
CA ILE A 408 1.03 10.83 -22.01
C ILE A 408 2.06 11.89 -21.65
N ASP A 409 1.57 13.07 -21.30
CA ASP A 409 2.34 14.15 -20.69
C ASP A 409 2.50 13.88 -19.20
N ALA A 410 3.65 14.27 -18.67
CA ALA A 410 4.05 14.02 -17.30
C ALA A 410 3.19 14.85 -16.32
N GLY A 411 2.36 14.16 -15.56
CA GLY A 411 1.59 14.74 -14.47
C GLY A 411 0.97 13.65 -13.61
N ASP A 412 1.47 13.58 -12.38
CA ASP A 412 0.93 12.84 -11.22
C ASP A 412 1.35 11.37 -11.06
N LEU A 413 2.46 11.20 -10.33
CA LEU A 413 2.78 10.00 -9.57
C LEU A 413 1.86 9.97 -8.33
N ARG A 414 0.96 8.99 -8.24
CA ARG A 414 0.47 8.39 -6.99
C ARG A 414 -0.21 7.06 -7.27
N GLY A 415 0.11 6.08 -6.41
CA GLY A 415 0.03 4.65 -6.64
C GLY A 415 -1.38 4.04 -6.75
N GLY A 416 -1.38 2.78 -7.19
CA GLY A 416 -2.56 1.93 -7.25
C GLY A 416 -2.23 0.56 -7.86
N SER A 417 -1.79 -0.37 -7.02
CA SER A 417 -1.57 -1.78 -7.32
C SER A 417 -2.85 -2.45 -7.87
N PRO A 418 -2.79 -3.37 -8.85
CA PRO A 418 -3.96 -4.05 -9.39
C PRO A 418 -4.21 -5.38 -8.66
N TRP A 419 -4.75 -5.32 -7.44
CA TRP A 419 -5.47 -6.46 -6.86
C TRP A 419 -6.84 -6.02 -6.35
N ARG A 420 -7.83 -6.90 -6.59
CA ARG A 420 -9.26 -6.84 -6.24
C ARG A 420 -10.17 -6.19 -7.30
N LEU A 421 -10.89 -7.05 -8.00
CA LEU A 421 -12.35 -7.15 -7.87
C LEU A 421 -12.86 -8.46 -8.50
N LEU A 422 -13.10 -9.43 -7.63
CA LEU A 422 -14.05 -10.52 -7.84
C LEU A 422 -15.47 -9.91 -7.86
N ALA A 423 -16.21 -10.11 -8.95
CA ALA A 423 -17.64 -9.84 -9.00
C ALA A 423 -18.40 -11.13 -9.32
N LEU A 424 -19.23 -11.48 -8.33
CA LEU A 424 -20.27 -12.51 -8.25
C LEU A 424 -21.01 -12.84 -9.56
N ALA A 425 -21.12 -14.15 -9.86
CA ALA A 425 -22.19 -14.69 -10.69
C ALA A 425 -22.72 -16.00 -10.08
N SER A 426 -23.97 -15.96 -9.60
CA SER A 426 -24.71 -17.12 -9.04
C SER A 426 -25.13 -18.15 -10.11
N PRO A 427 -25.44 -19.40 -9.71
CA PRO A 427 -25.48 -20.55 -10.61
C PRO A 427 -26.88 -20.86 -11.12
N LEU A 428 -27.04 -20.99 -12.45
CA LEU A 428 -28.23 -21.57 -13.07
C LEU A 428 -27.89 -22.08 -14.48
N ALA A 429 -27.37 -23.31 -14.58
CA ALA A 429 -27.58 -24.24 -15.70
C ALA A 429 -26.59 -25.41 -15.65
N LEU A 430 -27.01 -26.55 -15.08
CA LEU A 430 -26.40 -27.84 -15.40
C LEU A 430 -27.42 -28.95 -15.13
N LEU A 431 -28.30 -29.16 -16.10
CA LEU A 431 -29.27 -30.25 -16.10
C LEU A 431 -29.46 -30.76 -17.53
N ALA A 432 -28.52 -31.56 -18.00
CA ALA A 432 -28.74 -32.64 -18.98
C ALA A 432 -27.39 -33.26 -19.38
N LEU A 433 -27.14 -34.50 -18.96
CA LEU A 433 -26.59 -35.59 -19.78
C LEU A 433 -26.28 -36.80 -18.90
N ARG A 434 -27.33 -37.55 -18.54
CA ARG A 434 -27.19 -38.97 -18.16
C ARG A 434 -28.36 -39.74 -18.74
N ARG A 435 -28.17 -40.31 -19.93
CA ARG A 435 -28.85 -41.52 -20.41
C ARG A 435 -28.18 -41.98 -21.69
N LEU A 436 -27.55 -43.15 -21.63
CA LEU A 436 -27.61 -44.25 -22.60
C LEU A 436 -26.30 -45.05 -22.59
N ARG A 437 -26.27 -46.14 -21.82
CA ARG A 437 -25.77 -47.45 -22.29
C ARG A 437 -26.01 -48.52 -21.23
N LYS A 438 -27.08 -49.31 -21.44
CA LYS A 438 -27.17 -50.69 -20.94
C LYS A 438 -27.95 -51.50 -21.99
N SER A 439 -27.53 -52.76 -22.15
CA SER A 439 -27.87 -53.77 -23.17
C SER A 439 -26.83 -53.86 -24.30
N GLY A 440 -26.08 -54.94 -24.46
CA GLY A 440 -26.08 -56.20 -23.71
C GLY A 440 -25.03 -57.20 -24.20
N THR A 441 -24.93 -58.29 -23.44
CA THR A 441 -24.59 -59.68 -23.80
C THR A 441 -23.27 -59.98 -24.52
N LEU A 442 -22.43 -60.79 -23.85
CA LEU A 442 -21.82 -62.00 -24.43
C LEU A 442 -21.28 -62.94 -23.33
N ARG A 443 -21.91 -64.14 -23.31
CA ARG A 443 -21.54 -65.44 -22.72
C ARG A 443 -21.42 -65.61 -21.20
#